data_AF-A0A6C0BJ50-F1
#
_entry.id   AF-A0A6C0BJ50-F1
#
_cell.length_a   1.000
_cell.length_b   1.000
_cell.length_c   1.000
_cell.angle_alpha   90.00
_cell.angle_beta   90.00
_cell.angle_gamma   90.00
#
_symmetry.space_group_name_H-M   'P 1'
#
loop_
_entity.id
_entity.type
_entity.pdbx_description
1 polymer ?
#
loop_
_entity_poly.entity_id
_entity_poly.type
_entity_poly.pdbx_seq_one_letter_code
_entity_poly.pdbx_strand_id
1 'polypeptide(L)' 'MASRKSSQQDGGRKRRMTKRKGHSRRHTRKGNRGAGSWPQFVKKTYLEMKRSDKSATFTQAMKKASELKKKGYYP' A
#
# COMPACT_ATOMS: atom_id res chain seq x y z
N MET A 1 26.00 63.54 -18.75
CA MET A 1 24.88 63.32 -19.71
C MET A 1 24.73 61.83 -19.94
N ALA A 2 23.51 61.33 -19.83
CA ALA A 2 23.16 59.91 -19.92
C ALA A 2 23.12 59.39 -21.37
N SER A 3 23.42 58.12 -21.59
CA SER A 3 22.50 57.24 -22.33
C SER A 3 22.82 55.75 -22.15
N ARG A 4 21.77 54.98 -21.89
CA ARG A 4 21.71 53.54 -21.65
C ARG A 4 21.39 52.81 -22.97
N LYS A 5 21.82 51.53 -23.10
CA LYS A 5 21.10 50.38 -23.72
C LYS A 5 22.04 49.16 -23.71
N SER A 6 21.87 48.18 -22.82
CA SER A 6 20.90 47.06 -22.80
C SER A 6 21.27 45.88 -23.72
N SER A 7 21.82 44.81 -23.12
CA SER A 7 21.50 43.40 -23.45
C SER A 7 22.21 42.54 -22.38
N GLN A 8 21.61 42.26 -21.23
CA GLN A 8 20.69 41.13 -21.05
C GLN A 8 21.24 39.84 -21.69
N GLN A 9 22.11 39.13 -20.97
CA GLN A 9 22.07 37.67 -20.96
C GLN A 9 22.29 37.17 -19.53
N ASP A 10 21.17 36.78 -18.93
CA ASP A 10 21.04 35.80 -17.86
C ASP A 10 22.15 34.73 -17.94
N GLY A 11 22.87 34.42 -16.86
CA GLY A 11 22.23 33.90 -15.66
C GLY A 11 22.39 32.38 -15.64
N GLY A 12 23.60 31.93 -15.30
CA GLY A 12 23.75 30.83 -14.36
C GLY A 12 23.62 29.37 -14.86
N ARG A 13 24.65 28.61 -14.46
CA ARG A 13 24.47 27.37 -13.68
C ARG A 13 24.11 26.09 -14.46
N LYS A 14 24.96 25.66 -15.39
CA LYS A 14 25.08 24.22 -15.73
C LYS A 14 26.02 23.50 -14.76
N ARG A 15 25.61 23.44 -13.48
CA ARG A 15 26.17 22.46 -12.54
C ARG A 15 25.72 21.08 -13.01
N ARG A 16 26.67 20.29 -13.52
CA ARG A 16 26.52 18.84 -13.76
C ARG A 16 26.03 18.16 -12.50
N MET A 17 24.72 18.00 -12.40
CA MET A 17 24.09 17.18 -11.36
C MET A 17 24.18 15.74 -11.85
N THR A 18 25.11 15.00 -11.26
CA THR A 18 25.25 13.56 -11.43
C THR A 18 23.89 12.94 -11.17
N LYS A 19 23.31 12.34 -12.23
CA LYS A 19 22.03 11.63 -12.17
C LYS A 19 22.23 10.45 -11.22
N ARG A 20 21.84 10.64 -9.96
CA ARG A 20 21.93 9.63 -8.90
C ARG A 20 21.23 8.38 -9.44
N LYS A 21 22.05 7.33 -9.60
CA LYS A 21 21.74 5.92 -9.75
C LYS A 21 20.27 5.64 -9.43
N GLY A 22 19.49 5.36 -10.48
CA GLY A 22 18.05 5.21 -10.39
C GLY A 22 17.64 4.29 -9.25
N HIS A 23 16.78 4.81 -8.37
CA HIS A 23 15.92 4.00 -7.51
C HIS A 23 14.98 3.17 -8.39
N SER A 24 15.47 2.11 -9.00
CA SER A 24 14.64 1.14 -9.70
C SER A 24 15.13 -0.25 -9.42
N ARG A 25 14.61 -0.77 -8.31
CA ARG A 25 14.30 -2.18 -8.03
C ARG A 25 14.01 -2.31 -6.53
N ARG A 26 12.90 -1.71 -6.07
CA ARG A 26 12.23 -2.26 -4.87
C ARG A 26 11.82 -3.67 -5.27
N HIS A 27 12.63 -4.66 -4.90
CA HIS A 27 12.30 -6.07 -5.02
C HIS A 27 11.14 -6.39 -4.08
N THR A 28 9.91 -6.00 -4.44
CA THR A 28 8.70 -6.58 -3.85
C THR A 28 8.24 -7.73 -4.73
N ARG A 29 9.10 -8.74 -4.88
CA ARG A 29 8.70 -10.08 -5.33
C ARG A 29 9.14 -11.09 -4.28
N LYS A 30 8.61 -10.95 -3.07
CA LYS A 30 8.80 -11.95 -2.02
C LYS A 30 7.44 -12.42 -1.51
N GLY A 31 6.93 -13.42 -2.22
CA GLY A 31 5.93 -14.35 -1.73
C GLY A 31 4.49 -13.86 -1.77
N ASN A 32 3.84 -14.01 -2.92
CA ASN A 32 2.41 -14.29 -2.93
C ASN A 32 2.21 -15.73 -2.42
N ARG A 33 2.63 -16.02 -1.18
CA ARG A 33 2.26 -17.27 -0.51
C ARG A 33 0.77 -17.11 -0.27
N GLY A 34 -0.03 -17.70 -1.15
CA GLY A 34 -1.48 -17.63 -1.08
C GLY A 34 -1.91 -17.83 0.36
N ALA A 35 -2.74 -16.92 0.86
CA ALA A 35 -3.25 -17.01 2.22
C ALA A 35 -3.86 -18.40 2.40
N GLY A 36 -3.44 -19.12 3.47
CA GLY A 36 -3.98 -20.45 3.76
C GLY A 36 -5.51 -20.42 3.91
N SER A 37 -6.13 -21.60 3.91
CA SER A 37 -7.59 -21.75 4.07
C SER A 37 -8.12 -21.01 5.31
N TRP A 38 -7.36 -20.98 6.40
CA TRP A 38 -7.77 -20.35 7.65
C TRP A 38 -7.89 -18.82 7.55
N PRO A 39 -6.83 -18.07 7.17
CA PRO A 39 -6.95 -16.64 6.93
C PRO A 39 -8.03 -16.26 5.90
N GLN A 40 -8.22 -17.07 4.86
CA GLN A 40 -9.28 -16.83 3.87
C GLN A 40 -10.67 -16.98 4.49
N PHE A 41 -10.88 -17.98 5.33
CA PHE A 41 -12.13 -18.19 6.04
C PHE A 41 -12.43 -17.03 7.00
N VAL A 42 -11.46 -16.63 7.83
CA VAL A 42 -11.61 -15.48 8.73
C VAL A 42 -11.94 -14.21 7.93
N LYS A 43 -11.29 -14.00 6.78
CA LYS A 43 -11.57 -12.87 5.89
C LYS A 43 -13.01 -12.92 5.34
N LYS A 44 -13.51 -14.08 4.92
CA LYS A 44 -14.90 -14.24 4.47
C LYS A 44 -15.87 -13.88 5.59
N THR A 45 -15.69 -14.46 6.78
CA THR A 45 -16.51 -14.17 7.97
C THR A 45 -16.49 -12.68 8.32
N TYR A 46 -15.33 -12.04 8.25
CA TYR A 46 -15.19 -10.60 8.48
C TYR A 46 -15.97 -9.76 7.47
N LEU A 47 -15.91 -10.10 6.18
CA LEU A 47 -16.65 -9.39 5.14
C LEU A 47 -18.17 -9.54 5.29
N GLU A 48 -18.64 -10.72 5.68
CA GLU A 48 -20.07 -10.95 5.99
C GLU A 48 -20.53 -10.15 7.22
N MET A 49 -19.69 -10.11 8.25
CA MET A 49 -19.96 -9.27 9.43
C MET A 49 -20.00 -7.80 9.05
N LYS A 50 -19.05 -7.30 8.24
CA LYS A 50 -19.02 -5.90 7.77
C LYS A 50 -20.19 -5.53 6.85
N ARG A 51 -20.74 -6.50 6.11
CA ARG A 51 -21.95 -6.31 5.31
C ARG A 51 -23.18 -6.05 6.17
N SER A 52 -23.28 -6.74 7.31
CA SER A 52 -24.41 -6.61 8.22
C SER A 52 -24.23 -5.42 9.17
N ASP A 53 -23.02 -5.26 9.71
CA ASP A 53 -22.65 -4.23 10.67
C ASP A 53 -21.29 -3.61 10.28
N LYS A 54 -21.34 -2.35 9.86
CA LYS A 54 -20.13 -1.59 9.47
C LYS A 54 -19.16 -1.38 10.62
N SER A 55 -19.59 -1.50 11.88
CA SER A 55 -18.74 -1.38 13.06
C SER A 55 -17.98 -2.66 13.40
N ALA A 56 -18.34 -3.80 12.78
CA ALA A 56 -17.76 -5.11 13.10
C ALA A 56 -16.22 -5.10 13.03
N THR A 57 -15.57 -5.67 14.04
CA THR A 57 -14.09 -5.67 14.13
C THR A 57 -13.50 -7.01 13.69
N PHE A 58 -12.23 -6.98 13.29
CA PHE A 58 -11.51 -8.21 12.91
C PHE A 58 -11.41 -9.21 14.07
N THR A 59 -11.27 -8.72 15.31
CA THR A 59 -11.25 -9.56 16.52
C THR A 59 -12.56 -10.33 16.72
N GLN A 60 -13.70 -9.68 16.46
CA GLN A 60 -15.01 -10.36 16.51
C GLN A 60 -15.12 -11.42 15.41
N ALA A 61 -14.63 -11.13 14.20
CA ALA A 61 -14.60 -12.10 13.11
C ALA A 61 -13.71 -13.32 13.41
N MET A 62 -12.57 -13.14 14.08
CA MET A 62 -11.72 -14.24 14.54
C MET A 62 -12.43 -15.14 15.56
N LYS A 63 -13.15 -14.56 16.53
CA LYS A 63 -13.95 -15.32 17.51
C LYS A 63 -15.05 -16.13 16.80
N LYS A 64 -15.82 -15.47 15.93
CA LYS A 64 -16.89 -16.12 15.16
C LYS A 64 -16.36 -17.22 14.24
N ALA A 65 -15.25 -16.98 13.55
CA ALA A 65 -14.59 -17.99 12.73
C ALA A 65 -14.09 -19.18 13.57
N SER A 66 -13.60 -18.96 14.79
CA SER A 66 -13.19 -20.05 15.69
C SER A 66 -14.37 -20.88 16.18
N GLU A 67 -15.50 -20.25 16.48
CA GLU A 67 -16.74 -20.95 16.80
C GLU A 67 -17.26 -21.78 15.62
N LEU A 68 -17.24 -21.22 14.41
CA LEU A 68 -17.63 -21.93 13.19
C LEU A 68 -16.70 -23.11 12.90
N LYS A 69 -15.40 -22.97 13.15
CA LYS A 69 -14.43 -24.07 13.06
C LYS A 69 -14.76 -25.20 14.04
N LYS A 70 -15.05 -24.88 15.29
CA LYS A 70 -15.46 -25.87 16.30
C LYS A 70 -16.75 -26.59 15.92
N LYS A 71 -17.67 -25.90 15.26
CA LYS A 71 -18.94 -26.44 14.77
C LYS A 71 -18.81 -27.24 13.46
N GLY A 72 -17.61 -27.35 12.88
CA GLY A 72 -17.37 -28.10 11.64
C GLY A 72 -17.72 -27.36 10.35
N TYR A 73 -17.94 -26.04 10.40
CA TYR A 73 -18.21 -25.21 9.21
C TYR A 73 -16.95 -24.68 8.53
N TYR A 74 -15.77 -24.98 9.09
CA TYR A 74 -14.49 -24.65 8.48
C TYR A 74 -14.05 -25.79 7.56
N PRO A 75 -13.87 -25.54 6.25
CA PRO A 75 -13.45 -26.54 5.28
C PRO A 75 -11.99 -26.96 5.46
#